data_AF-A0A317N3B3-F1
#
_entry.id   AF-A0A317N3B3-F1
#
_cell.length_a   1.000
_cell.length_b   1.000
_cell.length_c   1.000
_cell.angle_alpha   90.00
_cell.angle_beta   90.00
_cell.angle_gamma   90.00
#
_symmetry.space_group_name_H-M   'P 1'
#
loop_
_entity.id
_entity.type
_entity.pdbx_description
1 polymer ?
#
loop_
_entity_poly.entity_id
_entity_poly.type
_entity_poly.pdbx_seq_one_letter_code
_entity_poly.pdbx_strand_id
1 'polypeptide(L)'
;MLTYAAGTIRPAKVLVIGAGVAGLQAIATARRIGAMVEAYDVRAETREQIESLGAKFVDTGVSAEGTGGYARELTDEEKAKQAERLAKAVAQCDALITTAAVPGKRAPRIITADMIARMKPGAVVVDMAAESGGNVEGTVAGKKTWINDVLVIGPAHIASRMPVHASEMYARNLFNFLSPFIKEGTLALDWEDEVIAGTCLTHAGVLKHVGVRKALGLMAEMEVA
;
A
#
# COMPACT_ATOMS: atom_id res chain seq x y z
N MET A 1 5.80 -27.46 -4.19
CA MET A 1 6.83 -28.22 -3.45
C MET A 1 7.92 -28.59 -4.43
N LEU A 2 9.18 -28.48 -4.03
CA LEU A 2 10.31 -28.90 -4.84
C LEU A 2 10.92 -30.15 -4.20
N THR A 3 10.98 -31.22 -4.97
CA THR A 3 11.54 -32.50 -4.53
C THR A 3 12.96 -32.61 -5.07
N TYR A 4 13.91 -32.84 -4.17
CA TYR A 4 15.32 -33.06 -4.46
C TYR A 4 15.72 -34.46 -4.02
N ALA A 5 16.91 -34.92 -4.41
CA ALA A 5 17.45 -36.21 -3.99
C ALA A 5 17.53 -36.35 -2.46
N ALA A 6 17.77 -35.24 -1.74
CA ALA A 6 17.87 -35.21 -0.28
C ALA A 6 16.51 -35.05 0.43
N GLY A 7 15.40 -34.86 -0.29
CA GLY A 7 14.08 -34.67 0.27
C GLY A 7 13.29 -33.50 -0.33
N THR A 8 12.16 -33.17 0.28
CA THR A 8 11.22 -32.17 -0.24
C THR A 8 11.29 -30.87 0.55
N ILE A 9 11.44 -29.75 -0.17
CA ILE A 9 11.44 -28.41 0.42
C ILE A 9 10.09 -27.75 0.14
N ARG A 10 9.50 -27.20 1.21
CA ARG A 10 8.27 -26.41 1.13
C ARG A 10 8.60 -25.01 0.61
N PRO A 11 7.78 -24.43 -0.28
CA PRO A 11 7.96 -23.05 -0.70
C PRO A 11 7.85 -22.08 0.47
N ALA A 12 8.49 -20.92 0.34
CA ALA A 12 8.33 -19.83 1.29
C ALA A 12 6.87 -19.36 1.33
N LYS A 13 6.40 -18.99 2.51
CA LYS A 13 5.11 -18.35 2.76
C LYS A 13 5.28 -16.84 2.79
N VAL A 14 4.59 -16.13 1.91
CA VAL A 14 4.59 -14.66 1.85
C VAL A 14 3.22 -14.16 2.28
N LEU A 15 3.18 -13.24 3.24
CA LEU A 15 1.97 -12.52 3.63
C LEU A 15 2.05 -11.08 3.12
N VAL A 16 1.00 -10.61 2.43
CA VAL A 16 0.89 -9.22 1.97
C VAL A 16 -0.25 -8.52 2.69
N ILE A 17 0.03 -7.38 3.32
CA ILE A 17 -0.96 -6.55 4.03
C ILE A 17 -1.21 -5.28 3.22
N GLY A 18 -2.44 -5.15 2.74
CA GLY A 18 -2.87 -4.16 1.75
C GLY A 18 -2.83 -4.76 0.35
N ALA A 19 -3.95 -4.68 -0.37
CA ALA A 19 -4.15 -5.13 -1.74
C ALA A 19 -4.56 -3.95 -2.64
N GLY A 20 -3.85 -2.82 -2.49
CA GLY A 20 -3.81 -1.77 -3.52
C GLY A 20 -2.85 -2.14 -4.65
N VAL A 21 -2.48 -1.18 -5.49
CA VAL A 21 -1.59 -1.39 -6.65
C VAL A 21 -0.27 -2.06 -6.24
N ALA A 22 0.40 -1.55 -5.21
CA ALA A 22 1.66 -2.10 -4.71
C ALA A 22 1.50 -3.53 -4.16
N GLY A 23 0.44 -3.75 -3.38
CA GLY A 23 0.14 -5.05 -2.77
C GLY A 23 -0.17 -6.13 -3.81
N LEU A 24 -1.03 -5.83 -4.79
CA LEU A 24 -1.35 -6.74 -5.89
C LEU A 24 -0.11 -7.08 -6.73
N GLN A 25 0.76 -6.10 -6.99
CA GLN A 25 2.03 -6.35 -7.67
C GLN A 25 2.97 -7.23 -6.83
N ALA A 26 3.03 -7.02 -5.52
CA ALA A 26 3.80 -7.86 -4.60
C ALA A 26 3.27 -9.31 -4.60
N ILE A 27 1.95 -9.49 -4.55
CA ILE A 27 1.28 -10.80 -4.65
C ILE A 27 1.66 -11.49 -5.96
N ALA A 28 1.44 -10.83 -7.10
CA ALA A 28 1.73 -11.39 -8.42
C ALA A 28 3.20 -11.78 -8.56
N THR A 29 4.12 -10.94 -8.07
CA THR A 29 5.56 -11.19 -8.12
C THR A 29 5.96 -12.37 -7.23
N ALA A 30 5.47 -12.41 -5.98
CA ALA A 30 5.75 -13.51 -5.04
C ALA A 30 5.21 -14.86 -5.57
N ARG A 31 4.02 -14.85 -6.19
CA ARG A 31 3.47 -16.03 -6.87
C ARG A 31 4.31 -16.47 -8.05
N ARG A 32 4.79 -15.53 -8.87
CA ARG A 32 5.64 -15.81 -10.04
C ARG A 32 6.96 -16.48 -9.66
N ILE A 33 7.50 -16.18 -8.48
CA ILE A 33 8.71 -16.84 -7.95
C ILE A 33 8.41 -18.10 -7.12
N GLY A 34 7.15 -18.58 -7.12
CA GLY A 34 6.76 -19.88 -6.57
C GLY A 34 6.40 -19.88 -5.08
N ALA A 35 6.25 -18.71 -4.45
CA ALA A 35 5.85 -18.64 -3.04
C ALA A 35 4.38 -19.02 -2.83
N MET A 36 4.09 -19.54 -1.64
CA MET A 36 2.71 -19.63 -1.13
C MET A 36 2.33 -18.25 -0.60
N VAL A 37 1.40 -17.57 -1.29
CA VAL A 37 1.04 -16.19 -0.94
C VAL A 37 -0.33 -16.18 -0.27
N GLU A 38 -0.39 -15.55 0.90
CA GLU A 38 -1.62 -15.11 1.55
C GLU A 38 -1.66 -13.58 1.55
N ALA A 39 -2.85 -12.99 1.52
CA ALA A 39 -2.98 -11.54 1.57
C ALA A 39 -4.23 -11.09 2.33
N TYR A 40 -4.14 -9.90 2.91
CA TYR A 40 -5.19 -9.28 3.69
C TYR A 40 -5.37 -7.82 3.26
N ASP A 41 -6.61 -7.37 3.14
CA ASP A 41 -6.98 -5.95 3.04
C ASP A 41 -8.32 -5.78 3.77
N VAL A 42 -8.59 -4.55 4.21
CA VAL A 42 -9.82 -4.21 4.94
C VAL A 42 -11.04 -4.12 4.02
N ARG A 43 -10.80 -3.92 2.73
CA ARG A 43 -11.84 -3.77 1.70
C ARG A 43 -12.28 -5.13 1.16
N ALA A 44 -13.58 -5.39 1.20
CA ALA A 44 -14.15 -6.68 0.79
C ALA A 44 -13.92 -6.99 -0.70
N GLU A 45 -14.00 -5.98 -1.57
CA GLU A 45 -13.83 -6.12 -3.02
C GLU A 45 -12.43 -6.58 -3.46
N THR A 46 -11.43 -6.43 -2.57
CA THR A 46 -10.06 -6.87 -2.87
C THR A 46 -9.89 -8.38 -2.79
N ARG A 47 -10.84 -9.10 -2.15
CA ARG A 47 -10.80 -10.56 -2.02
C ARG A 47 -10.71 -11.24 -3.38
N GLU A 48 -11.60 -10.87 -4.30
CA GLU A 48 -11.63 -11.42 -5.66
C GLU A 48 -10.34 -11.09 -6.42
N GLN A 49 -9.80 -9.87 -6.24
CA GLN A 49 -8.53 -9.47 -6.87
C GLN A 49 -7.36 -10.32 -6.37
N ILE A 50 -7.27 -10.55 -5.05
CA ILE A 50 -6.24 -11.39 -4.43
C ILE A 50 -6.34 -12.84 -4.94
N GLU A 51 -7.55 -13.39 -4.94
CA GLU A 51 -7.81 -14.77 -5.37
C GLU A 51 -7.55 -14.95 -6.88
N SER A 52 -7.83 -13.95 -7.72
CA SER A 52 -7.55 -13.97 -9.16
C SER A 52 -6.05 -14.06 -9.48
N LEU A 53 -5.19 -13.52 -8.61
CA LEU A 53 -3.73 -13.66 -8.68
C LEU A 53 -3.23 -15.00 -8.09
N GLY A 54 -4.16 -15.85 -7.64
CA GLY A 54 -3.89 -17.16 -7.07
C GLY A 54 -3.49 -17.14 -5.59
N ALA A 55 -3.46 -15.99 -4.93
CA ALA A 55 -3.19 -15.89 -3.50
C ALA A 55 -4.42 -16.22 -2.66
N LYS A 56 -4.21 -16.61 -1.41
CA LYS A 56 -5.30 -16.91 -0.47
C LYS A 56 -5.64 -15.67 0.34
N PHE A 57 -6.92 -15.30 0.37
CA PHE A 57 -7.39 -14.23 1.24
C PHE A 57 -7.35 -14.66 2.72
N VAL A 58 -6.79 -13.83 3.59
CA VAL A 58 -6.80 -14.03 5.03
C VAL A 58 -8.16 -13.59 5.58
N ASP A 59 -9.05 -14.54 5.73
CA ASP A 59 -10.38 -14.30 6.30
C ASP A 59 -10.28 -14.08 7.82
N THR A 60 -10.45 -12.84 8.24
CA THR A 60 -10.46 -12.46 9.66
C THR A 60 -11.80 -12.79 10.34
N GLY A 61 -12.82 -13.22 9.59
CA GLY A 61 -14.15 -13.55 10.10
C GLY A 61 -14.86 -12.35 10.72
N VAL A 62 -14.46 -11.14 10.29
CA VAL A 62 -14.94 -9.85 10.74
C VAL A 62 -15.19 -9.02 9.48
N SER A 63 -16.44 -8.64 9.25
CA SER A 63 -16.82 -7.78 8.12
C SER A 63 -17.09 -6.37 8.62
N ALA A 64 -16.33 -5.40 8.10
CA ALA A 64 -16.53 -3.98 8.35
C ALA A 64 -17.43 -3.34 7.27
N GLU A 65 -18.28 -4.10 6.57
CA GLU A 65 -19.19 -3.50 5.58
C GLU A 65 -20.11 -2.46 6.23
N GLY A 66 -20.03 -1.23 5.72
CA GLY A 66 -20.92 -0.12 6.03
C GLY A 66 -21.64 0.37 4.78
N THR A 67 -22.47 1.39 4.93
CA THR A 67 -23.27 1.95 3.82
C THR A 67 -22.42 2.84 2.91
N GLY A 68 -22.63 2.74 1.59
CA GLY A 68 -22.00 3.62 0.59
C GLY A 68 -20.52 3.33 0.27
N GLY A 69 -20.04 2.10 0.52
CA GLY A 69 -18.65 1.72 0.27
C GLY A 69 -17.66 2.16 1.35
N TYR A 70 -18.15 2.74 2.45
CA TYR A 70 -17.34 3.07 3.62
C TYR A 70 -17.40 1.97 4.67
N ALA A 71 -16.27 1.69 5.33
CA ALA A 71 -16.20 0.70 6.38
C ALA A 71 -16.88 1.20 7.66
N ARG A 72 -17.73 0.37 8.30
CA ARG A 72 -18.27 0.64 9.65
C ARG A 72 -17.16 0.50 10.69
N GLU A 73 -17.33 1.17 11.83
CA GLU A 73 -16.42 0.95 12.94
C GLU A 73 -16.64 -0.44 13.56
N LEU A 74 -15.54 -1.16 13.75
CA LEU A 74 -15.55 -2.50 14.33
C LEU A 74 -15.67 -2.42 15.85
N THR A 75 -16.37 -3.39 16.46
CA THR A 75 -16.40 -3.52 17.92
C THR A 75 -15.03 -3.93 18.46
N ASP A 76 -14.80 -3.74 19.75
CA ASP A 76 -13.51 -4.11 20.36
C ASP A 76 -13.23 -5.62 20.29
N GLU A 77 -14.27 -6.45 20.41
CA GLU A 77 -14.18 -7.90 20.23
C GLU A 77 -13.84 -8.29 18.78
N GLU A 78 -14.44 -7.60 17.80
CA GLU A 78 -14.16 -7.79 16.38
C GLU A 78 -12.71 -7.38 16.05
N LYS A 79 -12.26 -6.23 16.56
CA LYS A 79 -10.87 -5.77 16.43
C LYS A 79 -9.89 -6.78 17.05
N ALA A 80 -10.20 -7.32 18.23
CA ALA A 80 -9.36 -8.32 18.89
C ALA A 80 -9.27 -9.62 18.08
N LYS A 81 -10.41 -10.13 17.59
CA LYS A 81 -10.46 -11.35 16.75
C LYS A 81 -9.73 -11.18 15.42
N GLN A 82 -9.89 -10.01 14.79
CA GLN A 82 -9.15 -9.64 13.59
C GLN A 82 -7.64 -9.61 13.85
N ALA A 83 -7.23 -8.94 14.92
CA ALA A 83 -5.83 -8.84 15.32
C ALA A 83 -5.22 -10.22 15.63
N GLU A 84 -5.95 -11.10 16.31
CA GLU A 84 -5.47 -12.45 16.63
C GLU A 84 -5.26 -13.30 15.36
N ARG A 85 -6.23 -13.30 14.44
CA ARG A 85 -6.09 -14.04 13.17
C ARG A 85 -4.96 -13.49 12.32
N LEU A 86 -4.80 -12.16 12.30
CA LEU A 86 -3.71 -11.52 11.60
C LEU A 86 -2.36 -11.89 12.24
N ALA A 87 -2.25 -11.82 13.57
CA ALA A 87 -1.05 -12.22 14.31
C ALA A 87 -0.64 -13.67 14.02
N LYS A 88 -1.63 -14.58 13.91
CA LYS A 88 -1.38 -15.98 13.52
C LYS A 88 -0.84 -16.10 12.10
N ALA A 89 -1.37 -15.34 11.14
CA ALA A 89 -0.87 -15.33 9.76
C ALA A 89 0.56 -14.78 9.70
N VAL A 90 0.82 -13.67 10.40
CA VAL A 90 2.15 -13.05 10.52
C VAL A 90 3.17 -14.04 11.11
N ALA A 91 2.84 -14.70 12.21
CA ALA A 91 3.73 -15.68 12.85
C ALA A 91 4.11 -16.86 11.94
N GLN A 92 3.24 -17.22 11.00
CA GLN A 92 3.43 -18.38 10.11
C GLN A 92 4.17 -18.08 8.82
N CYS A 93 4.26 -16.81 8.41
CA CYS A 93 4.92 -16.41 7.16
C CYS A 93 6.45 -16.36 7.30
N ASP A 94 7.13 -16.53 6.17
CA ASP A 94 8.59 -16.40 6.05
C ASP A 94 8.98 -15.00 5.56
N ALA A 95 8.09 -14.34 4.82
CA ALA A 95 8.20 -12.93 4.48
C ALA A 95 6.87 -12.19 4.62
N LEU A 96 6.94 -10.97 5.13
CA LEU A 96 5.81 -10.06 5.30
C LEU A 96 6.04 -8.79 4.47
N ILE A 97 5.07 -8.38 3.67
CA ILE A 97 5.11 -7.12 2.91
C ILE A 97 3.91 -6.28 3.32
N THR A 98 4.12 -5.06 3.80
CA THR A 98 3.04 -4.16 4.20
C THR A 98 3.00 -2.94 3.29
N THR A 99 1.81 -2.59 2.81
CA THR A 99 1.60 -1.51 1.83
C THR A 99 0.40 -0.62 2.18
N ALA A 100 -0.09 -0.67 3.42
CA ALA A 100 -1.29 0.06 3.80
C ALA A 100 -0.95 1.54 3.99
N ALA A 101 -1.57 2.40 3.17
CA ALA A 101 -1.37 3.84 3.22
C ALA A 101 -2.71 4.56 3.11
N VAL A 102 -2.83 5.68 3.82
CA VAL A 102 -3.99 6.57 3.73
C VAL A 102 -3.48 7.95 3.28
N PRO A 103 -3.94 8.47 2.12
CA PRO A 103 -3.51 9.76 1.62
C PRO A 103 -3.65 10.87 2.66
N GLY A 104 -2.60 11.68 2.83
CA GLY A 104 -2.59 12.81 3.77
C GLY A 104 -2.58 12.45 5.25
N LYS A 105 -2.51 11.16 5.61
CA LYS A 105 -2.42 10.69 7.00
C LYS A 105 -1.18 9.85 7.20
N ARG A 106 -0.77 9.73 8.47
CA ARG A 106 0.27 8.78 8.86
C ARG A 106 -0.20 7.35 8.55
N ALA A 107 0.70 6.51 8.07
CA ALA A 107 0.43 5.10 7.85
C ALA A 107 -0.13 4.44 9.13
N PRO A 108 -1.18 3.61 9.03
CA PRO A 108 -1.72 2.92 10.19
C PRO A 108 -0.71 1.89 10.68
N ARG A 109 -0.47 1.85 11.99
CA ARG A 109 0.30 0.77 12.63
C ARG A 109 -0.59 -0.46 12.76
N ILE A 110 -0.32 -1.47 11.93
CA ILE A 110 -1.10 -2.71 11.86
C ILE A 110 -0.34 -3.85 12.54
N ILE A 111 0.98 -3.88 12.39
CA ILE A 111 1.84 -4.96 12.85
C ILE A 111 2.63 -4.49 14.07
N THR A 112 2.37 -5.10 15.21
CA THR A 112 3.03 -4.76 16.49
C THR A 112 4.38 -5.45 16.61
N ALA A 113 5.25 -4.94 17.50
CA ALA A 113 6.53 -5.59 17.78
C ALA A 113 6.35 -7.03 18.32
N ASP A 114 5.28 -7.29 19.07
CA ASP A 114 4.92 -8.64 19.55
C ASP A 114 4.54 -9.58 18.40
N MET A 115 3.80 -9.11 17.39
CA MET A 115 3.52 -9.92 16.18
C MET A 115 4.81 -10.28 15.45
N ILE A 116 5.75 -9.32 15.33
CA ILE A 116 7.07 -9.56 14.73
C ILE A 116 7.88 -10.57 15.55
N ALA A 117 7.88 -10.44 16.89
CA ALA A 117 8.59 -11.34 17.78
C ALA A 117 8.14 -12.80 17.69
N ARG A 118 6.90 -13.05 17.24
CA ARG A 118 6.32 -14.40 17.06
C ARG A 118 6.60 -15.01 15.69
N MET A 119 7.22 -14.26 14.78
CA MET A 119 7.62 -14.80 13.47
C MET A 119 8.74 -15.83 13.63
N LYS A 120 8.94 -16.63 12.59
CA LYS A 120 10.05 -17.58 12.54
C LYS A 120 11.40 -16.84 12.54
N PRO A 121 12.42 -17.38 13.21
CA PRO A 121 13.79 -16.87 13.08
C PRO A 121 14.23 -16.81 11.61
N GLY A 122 14.84 -15.70 11.22
CA GLY A 122 15.28 -15.45 9.84
C GLY A 122 14.19 -14.93 8.89
N ALA A 123 12.95 -14.73 9.37
CA ALA A 123 11.91 -14.11 8.56
C ALA A 123 12.27 -12.66 8.17
N VAL A 124 11.68 -12.18 7.08
CA VAL A 124 11.95 -10.83 6.55
C VAL A 124 10.67 -10.03 6.43
N VAL A 125 10.70 -8.77 6.87
CA VAL A 125 9.60 -7.83 6.76
C VAL A 125 10.01 -6.67 5.85
N VAL A 126 9.16 -6.31 4.90
CA VAL A 126 9.33 -5.15 4.03
C VAL A 126 8.16 -4.20 4.24
N ASP A 127 8.42 -3.10 4.93
CA ASP A 127 7.41 -2.08 5.23
C ASP A 127 7.44 -0.97 4.17
N MET A 128 6.63 -1.10 3.13
CA MET A 128 6.59 -0.13 2.03
C MET A 128 5.99 1.22 2.44
N ALA A 129 5.36 1.31 3.62
CA ALA A 129 4.81 2.54 4.17
C ALA A 129 5.78 3.25 5.14
N ALA A 130 7.05 2.85 5.19
CA ALA A 130 8.04 3.38 6.12
C ALA A 130 8.16 4.91 6.09
N GLU A 131 8.14 5.52 4.89
CA GLU A 131 8.29 6.97 4.71
C GLU A 131 7.11 7.78 5.25
N SER A 132 5.91 7.18 5.32
CA SER A 132 4.70 7.83 5.84
C SER A 132 4.36 7.41 7.28
N GLY A 133 5.28 6.75 7.98
CA GLY A 133 5.18 6.41 9.40
C GLY A 133 5.28 4.92 9.72
N GLY A 134 5.22 4.05 8.71
CA GLY A 134 5.36 2.59 8.82
C GLY A 134 4.08 1.86 9.26
N ASN A 135 3.82 0.71 8.65
CA ASN A 135 2.79 -0.21 9.14
C ASN A 135 3.27 -1.11 10.28
N VAL A 136 4.60 -1.26 10.41
CA VAL A 136 5.24 -2.16 11.36
C VAL A 136 5.90 -1.34 12.47
N GLU A 137 5.60 -1.69 13.71
CA GLU A 137 6.25 -1.08 14.86
C GLU A 137 7.76 -1.38 14.87
N GLY A 138 8.58 -0.34 15.05
CA GLY A 138 10.04 -0.45 14.99
C GLY A 138 10.63 -0.27 13.58
N THR A 139 9.81 -0.07 12.54
CA THR A 139 10.29 0.35 11.22
C THR A 139 10.98 1.71 11.31
N VAL A 140 12.16 1.80 10.69
CA VAL A 140 12.87 3.06 10.48
C VAL A 140 13.07 3.25 8.98
N ALA A 141 12.54 4.35 8.43
CA ALA A 141 12.66 4.67 7.01
C ALA A 141 14.13 4.76 6.56
N GLY A 142 14.42 4.16 5.41
CA GLY A 142 15.75 4.03 4.83
C GLY A 142 16.67 3.01 5.51
N LYS A 143 16.23 2.31 6.57
CA LYS A 143 17.08 1.41 7.35
C LYS A 143 16.61 -0.04 7.32
N LYS A 144 17.57 -0.92 7.65
CA LYS A 144 17.35 -2.32 8.00
C LYS A 144 17.59 -2.46 9.48
N THR A 145 16.61 -2.96 10.22
CA THR A 145 16.67 -3.16 11.66
C THR A 145 16.34 -4.59 11.99
N TRP A 146 16.93 -5.11 13.05
CA TRP A 146 16.58 -6.42 13.58
C TRP A 146 15.61 -6.24 14.74
N ILE A 147 14.52 -6.99 14.72
CA ILE A 147 13.61 -7.14 15.86
C ILE A 147 13.64 -8.63 16.21
N ASN A 148 14.32 -8.96 17.32
CA ASN A 148 14.73 -10.34 17.62
C ASN A 148 15.48 -10.96 16.41
N ASP A 149 15.02 -12.12 15.94
CA ASP A 149 15.59 -12.85 14.81
C ASP A 149 14.97 -12.46 13.45
N VAL A 150 14.19 -11.39 13.39
CA VAL A 150 13.48 -10.94 12.18
C VAL A 150 14.13 -9.68 11.62
N LEU A 151 14.43 -9.70 10.33
CA LEU A 151 14.96 -8.54 9.61
C LEU A 151 13.80 -7.66 9.12
N VAL A 152 13.68 -6.46 9.67
CA VAL A 152 12.73 -5.44 9.24
C VAL A 152 13.41 -4.44 8.32
N ILE A 153 12.85 -4.26 7.13
CA ILE A 153 13.36 -3.37 6.09
C ILE A 153 12.32 -2.28 5.89
N GLY A 154 12.67 -1.04 6.23
CA GLY A 154 11.89 0.14 5.91
C GLY A 154 12.47 0.84 4.69
N PRO A 155 12.23 0.37 3.44
CA PRO A 155 12.79 1.02 2.27
C PRO A 155 12.28 2.46 2.14
N ALA A 156 13.16 3.35 1.68
CA ALA A 156 12.81 4.70 1.24
C ALA A 156 13.00 4.81 -0.28
N HIS A 157 12.26 5.71 -0.92
CA HIS A 157 12.37 5.98 -2.36
C HIS A 157 12.28 4.70 -3.23
N ILE A 158 11.32 3.81 -2.94
CA ILE A 158 11.23 2.48 -3.57
C ILE A 158 11.27 2.55 -5.11
N ALA A 159 10.56 3.51 -5.72
CA ALA A 159 10.54 3.69 -7.17
C ALA A 159 11.95 3.96 -7.75
N SER A 160 12.80 4.68 -7.00
CA SER A 160 14.18 4.96 -7.40
C SER A 160 15.08 3.71 -7.40
N ARG A 161 14.63 2.57 -6.86
CA ARG A 161 15.35 1.29 -6.91
C ARG A 161 15.13 0.54 -8.22
N MET A 162 14.20 1.01 -9.05
CA MET A 162 13.97 0.56 -10.42
C MET A 162 13.95 1.78 -11.36
N PRO A 163 15.05 2.56 -11.40
CA PRO A 163 15.02 3.93 -11.93
C PRO A 163 14.62 3.99 -13.40
N VAL A 164 15.10 3.06 -14.23
CA VAL A 164 14.78 3.03 -15.67
C VAL A 164 13.26 2.93 -15.90
N HIS A 165 12.61 1.94 -15.28
CA HIS A 165 11.19 1.69 -15.49
C HIS A 165 10.33 2.76 -14.80
N ALA A 166 10.76 3.25 -13.63
CA ALA A 166 10.09 4.35 -12.95
C ALA A 166 10.11 5.63 -13.80
N SER A 167 11.27 5.98 -14.37
CA SER A 167 11.41 7.14 -15.26
C SER A 167 10.58 7.00 -16.53
N GLU A 168 10.59 5.84 -17.17
CA GLU A 168 9.78 5.58 -18.38
C GLU A 168 8.29 5.73 -18.11
N MET A 169 7.77 5.09 -17.05
CA MET A 169 6.35 5.17 -16.71
C MET A 169 5.94 6.58 -16.29
N TYR A 170 6.80 7.29 -15.55
CA TYR A 170 6.54 8.67 -15.17
C TYR A 170 6.53 9.62 -16.38
N ALA A 171 7.50 9.48 -17.29
CA ALA A 171 7.54 10.24 -18.54
C ALA A 171 6.28 10.00 -19.39
N ARG A 172 5.82 8.75 -19.47
CA ARG A 172 4.57 8.41 -20.18
C ARG A 172 3.34 9.00 -19.51
N ASN A 173 3.29 9.04 -18.18
CA ASN A 173 2.19 9.73 -17.46
C ASN A 173 2.16 11.22 -17.78
N LEU A 174 3.33 11.89 -17.79
CA LEU A 174 3.42 13.31 -18.17
C LEU A 174 3.00 13.53 -19.63
N PHE A 175 3.44 12.67 -20.54
CA PHE A 175 3.05 12.73 -21.94
C PHE A 175 1.53 12.54 -22.11
N ASN A 176 0.94 11.53 -21.48
CA ASN A 176 -0.50 11.27 -21.55
C ASN A 176 -1.32 12.41 -20.91
N PHE A 177 -0.77 13.07 -19.89
CA PHE A 177 -1.40 14.23 -19.27
C PHE A 177 -1.35 15.47 -20.17
N LEU A 178 -0.23 15.74 -20.85
CA LEU A 178 -0.04 16.95 -21.66
C LEU A 178 -0.54 16.83 -23.10
N SER A 179 -0.39 15.66 -23.71
CA SER A 179 -0.66 15.47 -25.15
C SER A 179 -2.07 15.84 -25.60
N PRO A 180 -3.17 15.63 -24.83
CA PRO A 180 -4.50 16.09 -25.24
C PRO A 180 -4.61 17.61 -25.41
N PHE A 181 -3.72 18.36 -24.74
CA PHE A 181 -3.71 19.83 -24.70
C PHE A 181 -2.67 20.43 -25.65
N ILE A 182 -1.93 19.63 -26.42
CA ILE A 182 -0.99 20.11 -27.43
C ILE A 182 -1.68 20.11 -28.79
N LYS A 183 -1.96 21.29 -29.34
CA LYS A 183 -2.56 21.48 -30.66
C LYS A 183 -1.58 22.25 -31.54
N GLU A 184 -1.23 21.69 -32.70
CA GLU A 184 -0.29 22.31 -33.66
C GLU A 184 1.04 22.73 -33.02
N GLY A 185 1.55 21.95 -32.07
CA GLY A 185 2.80 22.24 -31.35
C GLY A 185 2.67 23.30 -30.24
N THR A 186 1.48 23.83 -30.00
CA THR A 186 1.21 24.80 -28.92
C THR A 186 0.46 24.12 -27.78
N LEU A 187 0.93 24.33 -26.55
CA LEU A 187 0.23 23.87 -25.34
C LEU A 187 -0.90 24.85 -25.00
N ALA A 188 -2.14 24.37 -25.06
CA ALA A 188 -3.35 25.10 -24.69
C ALA A 188 -4.14 24.27 -23.67
N LEU A 189 -3.90 24.55 -22.39
CA LEU A 189 -4.61 23.89 -21.29
C LEU A 189 -6.08 24.34 -21.24
N ASP A 190 -6.98 23.37 -21.12
CA ASP A 190 -8.38 23.63 -20.80
C ASP A 190 -8.51 23.67 -19.27
N TRP A 191 -8.91 24.83 -18.72
CA TRP A 191 -9.04 25.00 -17.28
C TRP A 191 -10.35 24.46 -16.71
N GLU A 192 -11.31 24.13 -17.58
CA GLU A 192 -12.58 23.50 -17.22
C GLU A 192 -12.47 21.96 -17.28
N ASP A 193 -11.39 21.42 -17.87
CA ASP A 193 -11.10 19.99 -17.83
C ASP A 193 -10.87 19.52 -16.39
N GLU A 194 -11.61 18.48 -15.98
CA GLU A 194 -11.59 17.98 -14.60
C GLU A 194 -10.19 17.53 -14.14
N VAL A 195 -9.37 16.99 -15.06
CA VAL A 195 -8.02 16.51 -14.76
C VAL A 195 -7.07 17.70 -14.57
N ILE A 196 -7.16 18.73 -15.40
CA ILE A 196 -6.39 19.97 -15.23
C ILE A 196 -6.82 20.71 -13.96
N ALA A 197 -8.11 20.95 -13.78
CA ALA A 197 -8.64 21.65 -12.62
C ALA A 197 -8.30 20.91 -11.31
N GLY A 198 -8.44 19.58 -11.30
CA GLY A 198 -8.14 18.74 -10.15
C GLY A 198 -6.64 18.63 -9.82
N THR A 199 -5.74 18.84 -10.77
CA THR A 199 -4.28 18.76 -10.56
C THR A 199 -3.60 20.12 -10.37
N CYS A 200 -4.25 21.22 -10.80
CA CYS A 200 -3.71 22.57 -10.70
C CYS A 200 -3.69 23.08 -9.25
N LEU A 201 -2.51 23.11 -8.63
CA LEU A 201 -2.35 23.68 -7.29
C LEU A 201 -2.45 25.20 -7.31
N THR A 202 -1.76 25.85 -8.24
CA THR A 202 -1.75 27.32 -8.41
C THR A 202 -1.64 27.70 -9.87
N HIS A 203 -2.26 28.82 -10.25
CA HIS A 203 -2.15 29.42 -11.57
C HIS A 203 -2.19 30.96 -11.47
N ALA A 204 -1.29 31.64 -12.18
CA ALA A 204 -1.20 33.10 -12.22
C ALA A 204 -1.15 33.77 -10.83
N GLY A 205 -0.42 33.17 -9.89
CA GLY A 205 -0.31 33.67 -8.51
C GLY A 205 -1.52 33.39 -7.62
N VAL A 206 -2.56 32.72 -8.14
CA VAL A 206 -3.76 32.35 -7.39
C VAL A 206 -3.73 30.87 -7.03
N LEU A 207 -4.06 30.54 -5.78
CA LEU A 207 -4.21 29.16 -5.33
C LEU A 207 -5.51 28.57 -5.91
N LYS A 208 -5.46 27.44 -6.62
CA LYS A 208 -6.63 26.86 -7.31
C LYS A 208 -7.19 25.63 -6.58
N HIS A 209 -6.32 24.80 -6.01
CA HIS A 209 -6.72 23.54 -5.39
C HIS A 209 -7.32 23.69 -3.98
N VAL A 210 -8.57 23.25 -3.80
CA VAL A 210 -9.33 23.33 -2.53
C VAL A 210 -8.62 22.59 -1.39
N GLY A 211 -8.09 21.40 -1.66
CA GLY A 211 -7.36 20.63 -0.64
C GLY A 211 -6.11 21.33 -0.10
N VAL A 212 -5.44 22.13 -0.94
CA VAL A 212 -4.24 22.89 -0.51
C VAL A 212 -4.67 24.12 0.29
N ARG A 213 -5.73 24.81 -0.12
CA ARG A 213 -6.35 25.90 0.67
C ARG A 213 -6.69 25.43 2.07
N LYS A 214 -7.34 24.27 2.19
CA LYS A 214 -7.66 23.65 3.49
C LYS A 214 -6.41 23.31 4.30
N ALA A 215 -5.41 22.69 3.70
CA ALA A 215 -4.18 22.32 4.39
C ALA A 215 -3.37 23.54 4.89
N LEU A 216 -3.45 24.67 4.19
CA LEU A 216 -2.80 25.93 4.55
C LEU A 216 -3.65 26.82 5.48
N GLY A 217 -4.87 26.41 5.84
CA GLY A 217 -5.78 27.23 6.66
C GLY A 217 -6.35 28.46 5.94
N LEU A 218 -6.38 28.46 4.60
CA LEU A 218 -6.80 29.57 3.74
C LEU A 218 -8.22 29.38 3.18
N MET A 219 -9.07 28.64 3.89
CA MET A 219 -10.50 28.55 3.55
C MET A 219 -11.15 29.88 3.98
N ALA A 220 -11.22 30.85 3.09
CA ALA A 220 -12.15 31.96 3.25
C ALA A 220 -13.58 31.38 3.28
N GLU A 221 -14.43 31.92 4.15
CA GLU A 221 -15.88 31.68 4.13
C GLU A 221 -16.36 31.84 2.68
N MET A 222 -16.98 30.79 2.13
CA MET A 222 -17.64 30.93 0.83
C MET A 222 -18.76 31.96 1.03
N GLU A 223 -18.54 33.19 0.58
CA GLU A 223 -19.63 34.10 0.28
C GLU A 223 -20.52 33.39 -0.74
N VAL A 224 -21.66 32.92 -0.23
CA VAL A 224 -22.81 32.56 -1.03
C VAL A 224 -23.24 33.83 -1.76
N ALA A 225 -23.05 33.84 -3.08
CA ALA A 225 -23.70 34.77 -3.99
C ALA A 225 -24.33 33.96 -5.11
#